data_AF-A0A8T5LQ02-F1
#
_entry.id   AF-A0A8T5LQ02-F1
#
_cell.length_a   1.000
_cell.length_b   1.000
_cell.length_c   1.000
_cell.angle_alpha   90.00
_cell.angle_beta   90.00
_cell.angle_gamma   90.00
#
_symmetry.space_group_name_H-M   'P 1'
#
loop_
_entity.id
_entity.type
_entity.pdbx_description
1 polymer ?
#
loop_
_entity_poly.entity_id
_entity_poly.type
_entity_poly.pdbx_seq_one_letter_code
_entity_poly.pdbx_strand_id
1 'polypeptide(L)'
;MIESKCNHGSKCNQCGVCCRLFVINLNEEEYNSRKYKTIFEEFGIVDFEEAELTGANLIAQNEDDSCIYLKDNRCSIHERRPQSCRKFFCDSKESHFKNMIDKINLCKVK
;
A
#
# COMPACT_ATOMS: atom_id res chain seq x y z
N MET A 1 -19.13 -0.40 -2.04
CA MET A 1 -19.11 -1.82 -2.46
C MET A 1 -17.75 -2.09 -3.10
N ILE A 2 -16.95 -3.02 -2.57
CA ILE A 2 -15.64 -3.38 -3.12
C ILE A 2 -15.87 -4.55 -4.09
N GLU A 3 -16.02 -4.26 -5.38
CA GLU A 3 -16.17 -5.30 -6.43
C GLU A 3 -14.83 -5.93 -6.86
N SER A 4 -13.75 -5.62 -6.15
CA SER A 4 -12.38 -6.01 -6.50
C SER A 4 -12.06 -7.41 -5.96
N LYS A 5 -12.26 -8.47 -6.73
CA LYS A 5 -11.81 -9.84 -6.37
C LYS A 5 -10.30 -9.99 -6.65
N CYS A 6 -9.46 -10.14 -5.62
CA CYS A 6 -8.06 -10.57 -5.80
C CYS A 6 -7.97 -12.10 -5.96
N ASN A 7 -7.95 -12.61 -7.20
CA ASN A 7 -7.90 -14.05 -7.52
C ASN A 7 -6.61 -14.46 -8.25
N HIS A 8 -5.47 -13.86 -7.91
CA HIS A 8 -4.28 -13.99 -8.76
C HIS A 8 -3.06 -14.34 -7.92
N GLY A 9 -2.35 -15.37 -8.37
CA GLY A 9 -1.21 -15.98 -7.70
C GLY A 9 0.04 -15.10 -7.67
N SER A 10 1.22 -15.68 -7.93
CA SER A 10 2.55 -15.03 -7.89
C SER A 10 2.78 -13.85 -8.85
N LYS A 11 1.73 -13.33 -9.49
CA LYS A 11 1.74 -12.14 -10.35
C LYS A 11 0.63 -11.16 -9.93
N CYS A 12 0.99 -9.90 -9.74
CA CYS A 12 0.03 -8.83 -9.49
C CYS A 12 -0.73 -8.51 -10.78
N ASN A 13 -2.06 -8.51 -10.71
CA ASN A 13 -2.94 -8.15 -11.83
C ASN A 13 -3.54 -6.73 -11.69
N GLN A 14 -3.02 -5.93 -10.76
CA GLN A 14 -3.51 -4.59 -10.45
C GLN A 14 -4.99 -4.52 -10.01
N CYS A 15 -5.50 -5.53 -9.30
CA CYS A 15 -6.88 -5.54 -8.78
C CYS A 15 -7.20 -4.42 -7.76
N GLY A 16 -6.20 -3.70 -7.25
CA GLY A 16 -6.39 -2.57 -6.33
C GLY A 16 -6.74 -2.95 -4.89
N VAL A 17 -6.93 -4.24 -4.57
CA VAL A 17 -7.34 -4.69 -3.22
C VAL A 17 -6.32 -4.29 -2.15
N CYS A 18 -5.02 -4.49 -2.39
CA CYS A 18 -3.98 -4.08 -1.45
C CYS A 18 -3.99 -2.56 -1.21
N CYS A 19 -4.22 -1.77 -2.26
CA CYS A 19 -4.34 -0.32 -2.17
C CYS A 19 -5.55 0.15 -1.35
N ARG A 20 -6.58 -0.69 -1.14
CA ARG A 20 -7.73 -0.36 -0.30
C ARG A 20 -7.57 -0.80 1.16
N LEU A 21 -6.72 -1.78 1.42
CA LEU A 21 -6.69 -2.47 2.71
C LEU A 21 -5.47 -2.14 3.56
N PHE A 22 -4.39 -1.69 2.94
CA PHE A 22 -3.09 -1.58 3.62
C PHE A 22 -2.53 -0.18 3.54
N VAL A 23 -2.00 0.27 4.68
CA VAL A 23 -1.19 1.48 4.78
C VAL A 23 0.27 1.10 4.50
N ILE A 24 0.96 1.92 3.72
CA ILE A 24 2.25 1.55 3.13
C ILE A 24 3.36 2.44 3.70
N ASN A 25 4.28 1.82 4.44
CA ASN A 25 5.54 2.45 4.84
C ASN A 25 6.51 2.53 3.67
N LEU A 26 7.11 3.70 3.49
CA LEU A 26 8.31 3.88 2.68
C LEU A 26 9.54 3.54 3.50
N ASN A 27 10.55 2.95 2.86
CA ASN A 27 11.90 2.90 3.46
C ASN A 27 12.61 4.26 3.35
N GLU A 28 13.77 4.40 3.98
CA GLU A 28 14.55 5.63 4.01
C GLU A 28 14.86 6.19 2.62
N GLU A 29 15.35 5.35 1.70
CA GLU A 29 15.66 5.77 0.32
C GLU A 29 14.40 6.28 -0.40
N GLU A 30 13.29 5.56 -0.27
CA GLU A 30 12.02 5.91 -0.92
C GLU A 30 11.44 7.21 -0.36
N TYR A 31 11.48 7.39 0.96
CA TYR A 31 11.03 8.61 1.64
C TYR A 31 11.89 9.81 1.24
N ASN A 32 13.21 9.68 1.32
CA ASN A 32 14.16 10.74 0.97
C ASN A 32 14.13 11.10 -0.53
N SER A 33 13.73 10.17 -1.40
CA SER A 33 13.59 10.43 -2.83
C SER A 33 12.48 11.42 -3.20
N ARG A 34 11.50 11.64 -2.30
CA ARG A 34 10.32 12.48 -2.54
C ARG A 34 9.48 12.09 -3.77
N LYS A 35 9.62 10.86 -4.25
CA LYS A 35 8.85 10.35 -5.41
C LYS A 35 7.42 9.94 -5.06
N TYR A 36 7.09 9.88 -3.77
CA TYR A 36 5.80 9.45 -3.24
C TYR A 36 5.25 10.51 -2.29
N LYS A 37 3.94 10.76 -2.37
CA LYS A 37 3.20 11.64 -1.47
C LYS A 37 3.01 10.93 -0.13
N THR A 38 3.33 11.58 0.97
CA THR A 38 3.15 11.03 2.33
C THR A 38 2.05 11.74 3.12
N ILE A 39 1.58 11.11 4.21
CA ILE A 39 0.40 11.55 4.98
C ILE A 39 0.56 12.97 5.57
N PHE A 40 1.76 13.36 5.99
CA PHE A 40 2.01 14.64 6.68
C PHE A 40 2.83 15.64 5.87
N GLU A 41 2.99 15.42 4.56
CA GLU A 41 3.84 16.26 3.71
C GLU A 41 3.44 17.75 3.76
N GLU A 42 2.16 18.06 3.92
CA GLU A 42 1.62 19.42 4.07
C GLU A 42 2.03 20.15 5.37
N PHE A 43 2.40 19.41 6.42
CA PHE A 43 2.86 19.97 7.70
C PHE A 43 4.38 20.18 7.73
N GLY A 44 5.06 19.85 6.65
CA GLY A 44 6.51 19.95 6.53
C GLY A 44 7.19 18.60 6.40
N ILE A 45 8.45 18.67 6.02
CA ILE A 45 9.30 17.51 5.82
C ILE A 45 10.23 17.38 7.03
N VAL A 46 10.19 16.22 7.68
CA VAL A 46 11.13 15.82 8.75
C VAL A 46 12.13 14.80 8.21
N ASP A 47 13.20 14.54 8.97
CA ASP A 47 14.14 13.45 8.66
C ASP A 47 13.46 12.07 8.77
N PHE A 48 14.14 11.02 8.28
CA PHE A 48 13.52 9.71 8.21
C PHE A 48 13.28 9.07 9.58
N GLU A 49 14.15 9.31 10.56
CA GLU A 49 14.01 8.73 11.90
C GLU A 49 12.75 9.27 12.59
N GLU A 50 12.56 10.59 12.53
CA GLU A 50 11.33 11.23 13.02
C GLU A 50 10.11 10.81 12.20
N ALA A 51 10.26 10.70 10.87
CA ALA A 51 9.17 10.27 10.01
C ALA A 51 8.71 8.84 10.29
N GLU A 52 9.63 7.91 10.54
CA GLU A 52 9.33 6.52 10.87
C GLU A 52 8.67 6.40 12.24
N LEU A 53 9.14 7.16 13.23
CA LEU A 53 8.58 7.18 14.58
C LEU A 53 7.14 7.73 14.61
N THR A 54 6.86 8.75 13.79
CA THR A 54 5.56 9.46 13.76
C THR A 54 4.59 8.93 12.70
N GLY A 55 5.06 8.07 11.79
CA GLY A 55 4.29 7.62 10.62
C GLY A 55 4.24 8.63 9.48
N ALA A 56 5.03 9.71 9.50
CA ALA A 56 5.15 10.63 8.36
C ALA A 56 5.80 9.99 7.11
N ASN A 57 6.39 8.80 7.25
CA ASN A 57 6.90 7.99 6.14
C ASN A 57 5.81 7.11 5.47
N LEU A 58 4.56 7.18 5.92
CA LEU A 58 3.43 6.48 5.30
C LEU A 58 2.98 7.18 4.02
N ILE A 59 2.69 6.41 2.96
CA ILE A 59 2.05 6.94 1.76
C ILE A 59 0.67 7.53 2.11
N ALA A 60 0.39 8.70 1.54
CA ALA A 60 -0.90 9.37 1.70
C ALA A 60 -2.10 8.51 1.29
N GLN A 61 -3.24 8.77 1.92
CA GLN A 61 -4.51 8.12 1.63
C GLN A 61 -5.50 9.12 1.04
N ASN A 62 -6.50 8.62 0.32
CA ASN A 62 -7.70 9.34 -0.06
C ASN A 62 -8.64 9.46 1.15
N GLU A 63 -9.71 10.25 1.02
CA GLU A 63 -10.75 10.39 2.05
C GLU A 63 -11.46 9.06 2.39
N ASP A 64 -11.43 8.08 1.49
CA ASP A 64 -12.01 6.74 1.69
C ASP A 64 -11.00 5.73 2.28
N ASP A 65 -9.90 6.22 2.85
CA ASP A 65 -8.76 5.47 3.39
C ASP A 65 -8.00 4.61 2.36
N SER A 66 -8.37 4.65 1.08
CA SER A 66 -7.58 3.98 0.04
C SER A 66 -6.28 4.72 -0.23
N CYS A 67 -5.26 4.02 -0.70
CA CYS A 67 -4.00 4.63 -1.12
C CYS A 67 -4.25 5.73 -2.16
N ILE A 68 -3.61 6.89 -2.00
CA ILE A 68 -3.69 8.04 -2.92
C ILE A 68 -3.38 7.69 -4.40
N TYR A 69 -2.66 6.59 -4.62
CA TYR A 69 -2.30 6.09 -5.95
C TYR A 69 -3.29 5.09 -6.56
N LEU A 70 -4.39 4.77 -5.88
CA LEU A 70 -5.49 4.00 -6.45
C LEU A 70 -6.30 4.89 -7.40
N LYS A 71 -6.23 4.61 -8.71
CA LYS A 71 -6.95 5.34 -9.76
C LYS A 71 -7.64 4.35 -10.69
N ASP A 72 -8.90 4.60 -11.05
CA ASP A 72 -9.71 3.71 -11.88
C ASP A 72 -9.67 2.24 -11.40
N ASN A 73 -9.74 2.05 -10.08
CA ASN A 73 -9.62 0.75 -9.40
C ASN A 73 -8.30 0.00 -9.63
N ARG A 74 -7.25 0.68 -10.10
CA ARG A 74 -5.93 0.12 -10.39
C ARG A 74 -4.81 0.93 -9.73
N CYS A 75 -3.66 0.29 -9.52
CA CYS A 75 -2.49 0.95 -8.94
C CYS A 75 -1.80 1.82 -10.01
N SER A 76 -1.95 3.14 -9.94
CA SER A 76 -1.37 4.07 -10.92
C SER A 76 0.16 4.13 -10.91
N ILE A 77 0.80 3.59 -9.87
CA ILE A 77 2.26 3.56 -9.72
C ILE A 77 2.82 2.14 -9.79
N HIS A 78 2.09 1.17 -10.36
CA HIS A 78 2.45 -0.24 -10.30
C HIS A 78 3.92 -0.53 -10.65
N GLU A 79 4.44 0.02 -11.75
CA GLU A 79 5.82 -0.21 -12.20
C GLU A 79 6.88 0.38 -11.27
N ARG A 80 6.54 1.47 -10.58
CA ARG A 80 7.42 2.16 -9.64
C ARG A 80 6.96 1.98 -8.19
N ARG A 81 6.21 0.93 -7.88
CA ARG A 81 5.64 0.73 -6.53
C ARG A 81 6.74 0.56 -5.48
N PRO A 82 6.51 0.99 -4.22
CA PRO A 82 7.47 0.83 -3.13
C PRO A 82 7.83 -0.62 -2.85
N GLN A 83 8.95 -0.85 -2.18
CA GLN A 83 9.46 -2.17 -1.81
C GLN A 83 8.44 -3.00 -1.03
N SER A 84 7.77 -2.39 -0.06
CA SER A 84 6.68 -3.03 0.71
C SER A 84 5.56 -3.54 -0.21
N CYS A 85 5.15 -2.76 -1.21
CA CYS A 85 4.18 -3.17 -2.23
C CYS A 85 4.71 -4.24 -3.20
N ARG A 86 6.03 -4.33 -3.43
CA ARG A 86 6.63 -5.35 -4.32
C ARG A 86 6.72 -6.71 -3.64
N LYS A 87 6.99 -6.73 -2.34
CA LYS A 87 7.18 -7.97 -1.56
C LYS A 87 5.88 -8.74 -1.35
N PHE A 88 4.75 -8.04 -1.28
CA PHE A 88 3.46 -8.67 -1.02
C PHE A 88 2.78 -9.22 -2.28
N PHE A 89 2.29 -10.46 -2.20
CA PHE A 89 1.37 -11.07 -3.18
C PHE A 89 0.16 -11.67 -2.45
N CYS A 90 -1.03 -11.62 -3.09
CA CYS A 90 -2.29 -12.10 -2.51
C CYS A 90 -2.29 -13.61 -2.21
N ASP A 91 -1.35 -14.39 -2.76
CA ASP A 91 -1.18 -15.83 -2.55
C ASP A 91 0.09 -16.19 -1.78
N SER A 92 0.78 -15.20 -1.19
CA SER A 92 2.01 -15.46 -0.44
C SER A 92 1.77 -16.50 0.66
N LYS A 93 2.75 -17.36 0.88
CA LYS A 93 2.71 -18.37 1.96
C LYS A 93 3.57 -17.95 3.16
N GLU A 94 4.16 -16.76 3.09
CA GLU A 94 5.02 -16.25 4.15
C GLU A 94 4.19 -15.89 5.39
N SER A 95 4.62 -16.40 6.55
CA SER A 95 3.85 -16.32 7.79
C SER A 95 3.52 -14.89 8.21
N HIS A 96 4.43 -13.95 7.94
CA HIS A 96 4.25 -12.54 8.29
C HIS A 96 3.17 -11.84 7.45
N PHE A 97 2.76 -12.40 6.30
CA PHE A 97 1.66 -11.90 5.49
C PHE A 97 0.31 -12.56 5.79
N LYS A 98 0.26 -13.55 6.69
CA LYS A 98 -0.96 -14.32 6.99
C LYS A 98 -2.16 -13.42 7.30
N ASN A 99 -2.01 -12.45 8.20
CA ASN A 99 -3.09 -11.54 8.58
C ASN A 99 -3.58 -10.68 7.40
N MET A 100 -2.68 -10.28 6.50
CA MET A 100 -3.04 -9.52 5.30
C MET A 100 -3.86 -10.37 4.34
N ILE A 101 -3.47 -11.62 4.15
CA ILE A 101 -4.17 -12.59 3.29
C ILE A 101 -5.54 -12.93 3.87
N ASP A 102 -5.64 -13.13 5.18
CA ASP A 102 -6.90 -13.39 5.88
C ASP A 102 -7.87 -12.21 5.69
N LYS A 103 -7.40 -10.96 5.82
CA LYS A 103 -8.20 -9.76 5.52
C LYS A 103 -8.70 -9.74 4.08
N ILE A 104 -7.84 -10.02 3.11
CA ILE A 104 -8.23 -10.10 1.69
C ILE A 104 -9.30 -11.17 1.47
N ASN A 105 -9.15 -12.33 2.11
CA ASN A 105 -10.10 -13.42 1.98
C ASN A 105 -11.44 -13.09 2.64
N LEU A 106 -11.46 -12.40 3.78
CA LEU A 106 -12.70 -11.90 4.40
C LEU A 106 -13.43 -10.91 3.49
N CYS A 107 -12.71 -10.06 2.76
CA CYS A 107 -13.32 -9.18 1.76
C CYS A 107 -13.96 -9.94 0.58
N LYS A 108 -13.59 -11.20 0.33
CA LYS A 108 -14.21 -12.06 -0.70
C LYS A 108 -15.50 -12.73 -0.23
N VAL A 109 -15.77 -12.76 1.08
CA VAL A 109 -16.90 -13.51 1.71
C VAL A 109 -18.13 -12.61 1.93
N LYS A 110 -18.38 -11.64 1.05
CA LYS A 110 -19.62 -10.84 1.06
C LYS A 110 -20.25 -10.78 -0.33
#